data_AF-A0A4P5VB51-F1
#
_entry.id   AF-A0A4P5VB51-F1
#
_cell.length_a   1.000
_cell.length_b   1.000
_cell.length_c   1.000
_cell.angle_alpha   90.00
_cell.angle_beta   90.00
_cell.angle_gamma   90.00
#
_symmetry.space_group_name_H-M   'P 1'
#
loop_
_entity.id
_entity.type
_entity.pdbx_description
1 polymer ?
#
loop_
_entity_poly.entity_id
_entity_poly.type
_entity_poly.pdbx_seq_one_letter_code
_entity_poly.pdbx_strand_id
1 'polypeptide(L)'
;MPSPPPARWPRPWQHWLGTRVATLAGLMLAVVTLIGHPALLWAAPGLCIGPVCGDEITRSAKHHWQLRIRLNDQRGQWERVTVDCRHGELSPELGPVERGHALAVALKACRLAGEAPA
;
A
#
# COMPACT_ATOMS: atom_id res chain seq x y z
N MET A 1 0.65 78.15 9.51
CA MET A 1 -0.27 77.29 8.74
C MET A 1 0.56 76.16 8.13
N PRO A 2 0.40 74.90 8.58
CA PRO A 2 1.16 73.78 8.05
C PRO A 2 0.65 73.34 6.66
N SER A 3 1.57 72.99 5.78
CA SER A 3 1.33 72.51 4.42
C SER A 3 0.68 71.11 4.40
N PRO A 4 -0.18 70.80 3.40
CA PRO A 4 -0.75 69.47 3.28
C PRO A 4 0.27 68.44 2.76
N PRO A 5 0.18 67.16 3.19
CA PRO A 5 1.05 66.10 2.70
C PRO A 5 0.70 65.68 1.26
N PRO A 6 1.66 65.13 0.49
CA PRO A 6 1.43 64.72 -0.88
C PRO A 6 0.55 63.45 -0.97
N ALA A 7 -0.38 63.46 -1.93
CA ALA A 7 -1.27 62.35 -2.24
C ALA A 7 -0.51 61.16 -2.86
N ARG A 8 -0.65 59.98 -2.24
CA ARG A 8 0.00 58.74 -2.67
C ARG A 8 -1.00 57.91 -3.50
N TRP A 9 -0.89 57.97 -4.83
CA TRP A 9 -1.71 57.17 -5.73
C TRP A 9 -1.21 55.72 -5.80
N PRO A 10 -2.09 54.70 -5.65
CA PRO A 10 -1.68 53.31 -5.81
C PRO A 10 -1.38 53.00 -7.29
N ARG A 11 -0.19 52.47 -7.57
CA ARG A 11 0.22 52.12 -8.94
C ARG A 11 -0.48 50.84 -9.40
N PRO A 12 -1.25 50.86 -10.51
CA PRO A 12 -2.08 49.73 -10.89
C PRO A 12 -1.31 48.50 -11.41
N TRP A 13 0.01 48.60 -11.58
CA TRP A 13 0.79 47.51 -12.15
C TRP A 13 1.17 46.44 -11.10
N GLN A 14 1.01 46.74 -9.81
CA GLN A 14 1.38 45.83 -8.72
C GLN A 14 0.37 44.68 -8.52
N HIS A 15 -0.91 44.89 -8.84
CA HIS A 15 -1.95 43.87 -8.64
C HIS A 15 -1.95 42.78 -9.72
N TRP A 16 -1.49 43.08 -10.94
CA TRP A 16 -1.38 42.11 -12.03
C TRP A 16 -0.20 41.13 -11.86
N LEU A 17 0.92 41.57 -11.30
CA LEU A 17 2.02 40.67 -10.94
C LEU A 17 1.66 39.78 -9.74
N GLY A 18 0.94 40.32 -8.75
CA GLY A 18 0.55 39.57 -7.56
C GLY A 18 -0.36 38.38 -7.84
N THR A 19 -1.31 38.52 -8.76
CA THR A 19 -2.26 37.44 -9.11
C THR A 19 -1.60 36.27 -9.82
N ARG A 20 -0.65 36.52 -10.73
CA ARG A 20 0.10 35.47 -11.45
C ARG A 20 1.04 34.70 -10.54
N VAL A 21 1.72 35.38 -9.61
CA VAL A 21 2.60 34.73 -8.63
C VAL A 21 1.78 33.87 -7.66
N ALA A 22 0.63 34.37 -7.20
CA ALA A 22 -0.25 33.62 -6.31
C ALA A 22 -0.82 32.35 -6.97
N THR A 23 -1.20 32.41 -8.25
CA THR A 23 -1.71 31.24 -8.99
C THR A 23 -0.62 30.18 -9.20
N LEU A 24 0.59 30.60 -9.59
CA LEU A 24 1.72 29.67 -9.74
C LEU A 24 2.13 29.02 -8.42
N ALA A 25 2.15 29.78 -7.32
CA ALA A 25 2.44 29.25 -5.99
C ALA A 25 1.38 28.26 -5.52
N GLY A 26 0.10 28.54 -5.76
CA GLY A 26 -1.00 27.61 -5.45
C GLY A 26 -0.91 26.32 -6.26
N LEU A 27 -0.60 26.40 -7.56
CA LEU A 27 -0.42 25.24 -8.43
C LEU A 27 0.77 24.37 -7.97
N MET A 28 1.91 25.00 -7.65
CA MET A 28 3.08 24.29 -7.13
C MET A 28 2.79 23.59 -5.80
N LEU A 29 2.06 24.23 -4.89
CA LEU A 29 1.67 23.62 -3.61
C LEU A 29 0.71 22.43 -3.81
N ALA A 30 -0.23 22.53 -4.76
CA ALA A 30 -1.11 21.43 -5.13
C ALA A 30 -0.35 20.24 -5.73
N VAL A 31 0.67 20.51 -6.56
CA VAL A 31 1.52 19.45 -7.15
C VAL A 31 2.39 18.79 -6.09
N VAL A 32 3.01 19.57 -5.19
CA VAL A 32 3.83 19.03 -4.09
C VAL A 32 2.99 18.17 -3.15
N THR A 33 1.78 18.61 -2.81
CA THR A 33 0.87 17.79 -2.00
C THR A 33 0.46 16.52 -2.76
N LEU A 34 0.12 16.59 -4.05
CA LEU A 34 -0.26 15.40 -4.82
C LEU A 34 0.88 14.36 -4.92
N ILE A 35 2.12 14.80 -5.13
CA ILE A 35 3.29 13.90 -5.22
C ILE A 35 3.70 13.38 -3.83
N GLY A 36 3.49 14.18 -2.78
CA GLY A 36 3.91 13.87 -1.42
C GLY A 36 2.97 12.93 -0.64
N HIS A 37 1.86 12.45 -1.21
CA HIS A 37 1.01 11.44 -0.56
C HIS A 37 1.49 10.03 -0.93
N PRO A 38 2.24 9.32 -0.06
CA PRO A 38 2.68 7.94 -0.31
C PRO A 38 1.54 6.91 -0.18
N ALA A 39 0.28 7.34 -0.24
CA ALA A 39 -0.88 6.52 0.13
C ALA A 39 -1.31 5.51 -0.95
N LEU A 40 -0.79 5.60 -2.19
CA LEU A 40 -1.31 4.84 -3.33
C LEU A 40 -0.38 3.72 -3.84
N LEU A 41 0.73 3.46 -3.16
CA LEU A 41 1.61 2.33 -3.45
C LEU A 41 1.50 1.24 -2.36
N TRP A 42 0.30 1.02 -1.83
CA TRP A 42 -0.02 -0.26 -1.19
C TRP A 42 -0.23 -1.25 -2.34
N ALA A 43 0.84 -1.95 -2.72
CA ALA A 43 0.73 -3.13 -3.57
C ALA A 43 -0.44 -3.97 -3.05
N ALA A 44 -1.35 -4.39 -3.95
CA ALA A 44 -2.61 -5.04 -3.60
C ALA A 44 -2.42 -5.95 -2.38
N PRO A 45 -3.22 -5.80 -1.31
CA PRO A 45 -3.10 -6.66 -0.15
C PRO A 45 -3.06 -8.08 -0.67
N GLY A 46 -2.01 -8.81 -0.31
CA GLY A 46 -2.09 -10.25 -0.39
C GLY A 46 -3.38 -10.74 0.27
N LEU A 47 -3.68 -12.02 0.11
CA LEU A 47 -4.78 -12.63 0.83
C LEU A 47 -4.55 -12.51 2.35
N CYS A 48 -5.31 -11.65 3.03
CA CYS A 48 -5.17 -11.41 4.46
C CYS A 48 -6.26 -12.10 5.28
N ILE A 49 -5.86 -12.72 6.38
CA ILE A 49 -6.75 -13.24 7.41
C ILE A 49 -6.19 -12.85 8.78
N GLY A 50 -6.95 -12.04 9.51
CA GLY A 50 -6.51 -11.48 10.78
C GLY A 50 -5.23 -10.63 10.60
N PRO A 51 -4.21 -10.79 11.46
CA PRO A 51 -2.97 -10.02 11.42
C PRO A 51 -1.95 -10.52 10.40
N VAL A 52 -2.27 -11.57 9.61
CA VAL A 52 -1.36 -12.18 8.64
C VAL A 52 -1.90 -12.01 7.22
N CYS A 53 -1.01 -11.64 6.31
CA CYS A 53 -1.27 -11.52 4.88
C CYS A 53 -0.38 -12.46 4.09
N GLY A 54 -0.92 -13.04 3.02
CA GLY A 54 -0.21 -13.92 2.09
C GLY A 54 -0.17 -13.32 0.69
N ASP A 55 1.03 -13.10 0.17
CA ASP A 55 1.28 -12.64 -1.19
C ASP A 55 2.19 -13.61 -1.95
N GLU A 56 2.60 -13.24 -3.17
CA GLU A 56 3.47 -14.06 -4.03
C GLU A 56 2.99 -15.53 -4.16
N ILE A 57 1.66 -15.72 -4.25
CA ILE A 57 1.04 -17.05 -4.29
C ILE A 57 1.34 -17.68 -5.65
N THR A 58 2.08 -18.78 -5.63
CA THR A 58 2.48 -19.50 -6.85
C THR A 58 2.17 -20.98 -6.73
N ARG A 59 1.73 -21.57 -7.83
CA ARG A 59 1.50 -23.01 -7.92
C ARG A 59 2.82 -23.74 -8.14
N SER A 60 3.02 -24.86 -7.45
CA SER A 60 4.22 -25.69 -7.65
C SER A 60 4.18 -26.36 -9.03
N ALA A 61 5.29 -26.24 -9.77
CA ALA A 61 5.45 -26.85 -11.09
C ALA A 61 5.53 -28.39 -11.03
N LYS A 62 5.97 -28.95 -9.90
CA LYS A 62 6.12 -30.40 -9.71
C LYS A 62 4.84 -31.05 -9.17
N HIS A 63 4.11 -30.32 -8.32
CA HIS A 63 2.93 -30.81 -7.60
C HIS A 63 1.81 -29.79 -7.71
N HIS A 64 0.86 -30.00 -8.63
CA HIS A 64 -0.17 -29.00 -8.93
C HIS A 64 -1.06 -28.64 -7.73
N TRP A 65 -1.19 -29.54 -6.76
CA TRP A 65 -1.94 -29.34 -5.50
C TRP A 65 -1.14 -28.62 -4.41
N GLN A 66 0.12 -28.23 -4.66
CA GLN A 66 0.92 -27.46 -3.72
C GLN A 66 0.97 -25.99 -4.14
N LEU A 67 0.81 -25.11 -3.16
CA LEU A 67 1.03 -23.68 -3.33
C LEU A 67 2.23 -23.23 -2.50
N ARG A 68 3.01 -22.30 -3.05
CA ARG A 68 4.04 -21.56 -2.32
C ARG A 68 3.52 -20.16 -2.10
N ILE A 69 3.60 -19.68 -0.86
CA ILE A 69 3.01 -18.43 -0.42
C ILE A 69 4.07 -17.68 0.39
N ARG A 70 4.21 -16.38 0.16
CA ARG A 70 4.95 -15.50 1.06
C ARG A 70 3.97 -14.95 2.10
N LEU A 71 4.19 -15.25 3.36
CA LEU A 71 3.40 -14.73 4.46
C LEU A 71 4.12 -13.55 5.10
N ASN A 72 3.36 -12.58 5.58
CA ASN A 72 3.84 -11.46 6.38
C ASN A 72 2.83 -11.14 7.49
N ASP A 73 3.32 -10.78 8.68
CA ASP A 73 2.48 -10.37 9.80
C ASP A 73 2.56 -8.86 10.07
N GLN A 74 1.69 -8.35 10.94
CA GLN A 74 1.68 -6.94 11.37
C GLN A 74 2.94 -6.51 12.15
N ARG A 75 3.79 -7.45 12.57
CA ARG A 75 5.07 -7.19 13.25
C ARG A 75 6.22 -7.07 12.25
N GLY A 76 5.93 -7.20 10.95
CA GLY A 76 6.91 -7.17 9.86
C GLY A 76 7.72 -8.46 9.74
N GLN A 77 7.28 -9.54 10.38
CA GLN A 77 7.88 -10.86 10.18
C GLN A 77 7.32 -11.46 8.91
N TRP A 78 8.21 -11.95 8.04
CA TRP A 78 7.82 -12.62 6.81
C TRP A 78 8.49 -13.98 6.69
N GLU A 79 7.84 -14.87 5.97
CA GLU A 79 8.36 -16.20 5.66
C GLU A 79 7.79 -16.72 4.34
N ARG A 80 8.46 -17.71 3.74
CA ARG A 80 7.90 -18.47 2.62
C ARG A 80 7.50 -19.84 3.10
N VAL A 81 6.25 -20.19 2.83
CA VAL A 81 5.68 -21.48 3.20
C VAL A 81 5.16 -22.20 1.96
N THR A 82 5.14 -23.51 2.04
CA THR A 82 4.45 -24.37 1.08
C THR A 82 3.25 -25.00 1.77
N VAL A 83 2.09 -25.00 1.13
CA VAL A 83 0.90 -25.71 1.61
C VAL A 83 0.58 -26.87 0.67
N ASP A 84 0.33 -28.06 1.22
CA ASP A 84 -0.33 -29.15 0.50
C ASP A 84 -1.84 -28.96 0.64
N CYS A 85 -2.49 -28.52 -0.45
CA CYS A 85 -3.91 -28.19 -0.43
C CYS A 85 -4.83 -29.41 -0.28
N ARG A 86 -4.32 -30.64 -0.46
CA ARG A 86 -5.13 -31.86 -0.28
C ARG A 86 -5.32 -32.20 1.18
N HIS A 87 -4.26 -32.03 1.97
CA HIS A 87 -4.23 -32.36 3.39
C HIS A 87 -4.36 -31.14 4.29
N GLY A 88 -4.25 -29.93 3.72
CA GLY A 88 -4.25 -28.69 4.49
C GLY A 88 -3.02 -28.55 5.38
N GLU A 89 -1.89 -29.11 4.96
CA GLU A 89 -0.65 -29.11 5.74
C GLU A 89 0.30 -28.02 5.27
N LEU A 90 0.96 -27.36 6.22
CA LEU A 90 1.82 -26.21 5.99
C LEU A 90 3.26 -26.58 6.34
N SER A 91 4.19 -26.22 5.44
CA SER A 91 5.62 -26.50 5.59
C SER A 91 6.42 -25.21 5.42
N PRO A 92 7.33 -24.88 6.35
CA PRO A 92 7.57 -25.56 7.63
C PRO A 92 6.39 -25.42 8.61
N GLU A 93 6.25 -26.38 9.52
CA GLU A 93 5.22 -26.40 10.58
C GLU A 93 5.44 -25.32 11.65
N LEU A 94 6.67 -24.82 11.75
CA LEU A 94 7.10 -23.79 12.69
C LEU A 94 7.83 -22.68 11.94
N GLY A 95 7.76 -21.47 12.48
CA GLY A 95 8.41 -20.30 11.92
C GLY A 95 7.90 -19.01 12.57
N PRO A 96 8.39 -17.84 12.13
CA PRO A 96 8.16 -16.56 12.81
C PRO A 96 6.72 -16.05 12.73
N VAL A 97 5.97 -16.44 11.70
CA VAL A 97 4.55 -16.08 11.55
C VAL A 97 3.68 -17.07 12.33
N GLU A 98 2.62 -16.56 12.98
CA GLU A 98 1.67 -17.34 13.77
C GLU A 98 0.93 -18.37 12.89
N ARG A 99 0.93 -19.65 13.30
CA ARG A 99 0.55 -20.78 12.45
C ARG A 99 -0.95 -20.88 12.19
N GLY A 100 -1.80 -20.54 13.15
CA GLY A 100 -3.25 -20.56 12.97
C GLY A 100 -3.69 -19.63 11.84
N HIS A 101 -3.21 -18.38 11.85
CA HIS A 101 -3.49 -17.43 10.79
C HIS A 101 -2.76 -17.77 9.48
N ALA A 102 -1.50 -18.23 9.54
CA ALA A 102 -0.78 -18.71 8.37
C ALA A 102 -1.54 -19.82 7.64
N LEU A 103 -2.02 -20.81 8.39
CA LEU A 103 -2.80 -21.93 7.86
C LEU A 103 -4.13 -21.44 7.30
N ALA A 104 -4.84 -20.55 7.99
CA ALA A 104 -6.08 -19.98 7.50
C ALA A 104 -5.88 -19.27 6.15
N VAL A 105 -4.83 -18.45 6.03
CA VAL A 105 -4.45 -17.78 4.77
C VAL A 105 -4.17 -18.82 3.69
N ALA A 106 -3.36 -19.83 3.99
CA ALA A 106 -3.00 -20.88 3.05
C ALA A 106 -4.19 -21.70 2.55
N LEU A 107 -5.10 -22.11 3.44
CA LEU A 107 -6.31 -22.84 3.08
C LEU A 107 -7.26 -21.99 2.22
N LYS A 108 -7.35 -20.69 2.52
CA LYS A 108 -8.11 -19.77 1.68
C LYS A 108 -7.45 -19.60 0.31
N ALA A 109 -6.12 -19.56 0.24
CA ALA A 109 -5.39 -19.52 -1.03
C ALA A 109 -5.61 -20.79 -1.86
N CYS A 110 -5.57 -21.97 -1.23
CA CYS A 110 -5.90 -23.26 -1.84
C CYS A 110 -7.30 -23.22 -2.48
N ARG A 111 -8.31 -22.80 -1.73
CA ARG A 111 -9.68 -22.65 -2.24
C ARG A 111 -9.77 -21.70 -3.44
N LEU A 112 -9.07 -20.57 -3.40
CA LEU A 112 -9.05 -19.61 -4.51
C LEU A 112 -8.29 -20.15 -5.73
N ALA A 113 -7.31 -21.01 -5.53
CA ALA A 113 -6.59 -21.71 -6.61
C ALA A 113 -7.39 -22.88 -7.21
N GLY A 114 -8.60 -23.17 -6.71
CA GLY A 114 -9.41 -24.32 -7.12
C GLY A 114 -8.94 -25.65 -6.52
N GLU A 115 -8.00 -25.61 -5.57
CA GLU A 115 -7.51 -26.78 -4.84
C GLU A 115 -8.26 -26.83 -3.50
N ALA A 116 -9.33 -27.60 -3.41
CA ALA A 116 -10.01 -27.85 -2.14
C ALA A 116 -9.58 -29.22 -1.59
N PRO A 117 -9.35 -29.36 -0.27
CA PRO A 117 -9.26 -30.68 0.32
C PRO A 117 -10.58 -31.43 0.03
N ALA A 118 -10.45 -32.68 -0.43
CA ALA A 118 -11.58 -33.56 -0.65
C ALA A 118 -12.25 -33.96 0.66
#